data_AF-A0A1H9JSM9-F1
#
_entry.id   AF-A0A1H9JSM9-F1
#
_cell.length_a   1.000
_cell.length_b   1.000
_cell.length_c   1.000
_cell.angle_alpha   90.00
_cell.angle_beta   90.00
_cell.angle_gamma   90.00
#
_symmetry.space_group_name_H-M   'P 1'
#
loop_
_entity.id
_entity.type
_entity.pdbx_description
1 polymer ?
#
loop_
_entity_poly.entity_id
_entity_poly.type
_entity_poly.pdbx_seq_one_letter_code
_entity_poly.pdbx_strand_id
1 'polypeptide(L)'
;MKPYPTEEELPPISSLNEIDFSAIYSYADYMRFAFEERLEIIKGHIFTTSAPARVHQEVFGVIFYQLYDLLKKKPNPIDCMRTLLSV
;
A
#
# COMPACT_ATOMS: atom_id res chain seq x y z
N MET A 1 -8.01 29.42 0.20
CA MET A 1 -7.52 28.06 0.50
C MET A 1 -7.31 28.00 2.00
N LYS A 2 -7.89 27.01 2.72
CA LYS A 2 -7.57 26.88 4.15
C LYS A 2 -6.09 26.49 4.27
N PRO A 3 -5.32 27.05 5.22
CA PRO A 3 -3.94 26.67 5.44
C PRO A 3 -3.86 25.17 5.72
N TYR A 4 -2.79 24.51 5.25
CA TYR A 4 -2.53 23.15 5.71
C TYR A 4 -2.19 23.21 7.20
N PRO A 5 -2.78 22.33 8.02
CA PRO A 5 -2.46 22.28 9.44
C PRO A 5 -0.97 21.98 9.63
N THR A 6 -0.35 22.63 10.61
CA THR A 6 1.09 22.49 10.91
C THR A 6 1.31 21.27 11.81
N GLU A 7 2.50 20.67 11.83
CA GLU A 7 2.78 19.49 12.68
C GLU A 7 2.57 19.76 14.19
N GLU A 8 2.67 21.02 14.62
CA GLU A 8 2.35 21.45 15.98
C GLU A 8 0.84 21.36 16.30
N GLU A 9 -0.04 21.46 15.30
CA GLU A 9 -1.50 21.38 15.45
C GLU A 9 -2.00 19.92 15.37
N LEU A 10 -1.24 19.05 14.72
CA LEU A 10 -1.59 17.66 14.47
C LEU A 10 -0.42 16.74 14.87
N PRO A 11 -0.34 16.36 16.16
CA PRO A 11 0.75 15.52 16.63
C PRO A 11 0.76 14.16 15.91
N PRO A 12 1.95 13.55 15.76
CA PRO A 12 2.07 12.19 15.25
C PRO A 12 1.41 11.20 16.20
N ILE A 13 0.80 10.17 15.63
CA ILE A 13 0.18 9.06 16.35
C ILE A 13 1.23 7.99 16.53
N SER A 14 1.60 7.72 17.77
CA SER A 14 2.79 6.91 18.09
C SER A 14 2.50 5.42 18.32
N SER A 15 1.21 5.08 18.51
CA SER A 15 0.78 3.72 18.82
C SER A 15 -0.50 3.35 18.07
N LEU A 16 -0.60 2.09 17.64
CA LEU A 16 -1.81 1.53 17.03
C LEU A 16 -3.04 1.59 17.97
N ASN A 17 -2.84 1.58 19.29
CA ASN A 17 -3.92 1.66 20.26
C ASN A 17 -4.65 3.02 20.26
N GLU A 18 -4.04 4.05 19.69
CA GLU A 18 -4.61 5.39 19.56
C GLU A 18 -5.51 5.51 18.31
N ILE A 19 -5.54 4.48 17.45
CA ILE A 19 -6.35 4.45 16.23
C ILE A 19 -7.80 4.06 16.55
N ASP A 20 -8.74 4.88 16.10
CA ASP A 20 -10.17 4.56 16.10
C ASP A 20 -10.54 3.89 14.77
N PHE A 21 -10.67 2.56 14.78
CA PHE A 21 -11.04 1.79 13.60
C PHE A 21 -12.44 2.09 13.03
N SER A 22 -13.28 2.83 13.77
CA SER A 22 -14.60 3.26 13.29
C SER A 22 -14.58 4.61 12.56
N ALA A 23 -13.48 5.37 12.67
CA ALA A 23 -13.34 6.70 12.08
C ALA A 23 -13.03 6.66 10.57
N ILE A 24 -13.22 7.81 9.93
CA ILE A 24 -12.84 8.06 8.54
C ILE A 24 -11.53 8.85 8.51
N TYR A 25 -10.51 8.28 7.90
CA TYR A 25 -9.18 8.87 7.78
C TYR A 25 -8.90 9.39 6.36
N SER A 26 -8.18 10.49 6.28
CA SER A 26 -7.65 11.01 5.02
C SER A 26 -6.20 10.58 4.79
N TYR A 27 -5.67 10.87 3.60
CA TYR A 27 -4.25 10.68 3.34
C TYR A 27 -3.36 11.55 4.24
N ALA A 28 -3.81 12.73 4.64
CA ALA A 28 -3.07 13.58 5.57
C ALA A 28 -2.97 12.94 6.97
N ASP A 29 -4.01 12.22 7.40
CA ASP A 29 -3.97 11.49 8.67
C ASP A 29 -3.01 10.30 8.61
N TYR A 30 -2.94 9.61 7.48
CA TYR A 30 -1.98 8.52 7.26
C TYR A 30 -0.52 8.99 7.44
N MET A 31 -0.20 10.21 7.00
CA MET A 31 1.16 10.77 7.16
C MET A 31 1.54 11.00 8.63
N ARG A 32 0.58 11.01 9.55
CA ARG A 32 0.81 11.18 10.99
C ARG A 32 1.07 9.87 11.72
N PHE A 33 0.86 8.72 11.09
CA PHE A 33 1.09 7.43 11.71
C PHE A 33 2.58 7.17 11.84
N ALA A 34 3.08 7.17 13.07
CA ALA A 34 4.50 7.07 13.42
C ALA A 34 4.78 5.78 14.22
N PHE A 35 4.20 4.66 13.79
CA PHE A 35 4.38 3.32 14.34
C PHE A 35 4.75 2.32 13.24
N GLU A 36 5.22 1.13 13.63
CA GLU A 36 5.80 0.14 12.70
C GLU A 36 4.74 -0.67 11.94
N GLU A 37 3.57 -0.89 12.56
CA GLU A 37 2.49 -1.66 11.99
C GLU A 37 1.95 -0.99 10.71
N ARG A 38 1.72 -1.81 9.68
CA ARG A 38 1.15 -1.34 8.42
C ARG A 38 -0.37 -1.34 8.50
N LEU A 39 -0.96 -0.20 8.22
CA LEU A 39 -2.39 -0.02 8.04
C LEU A 39 -2.67 0.45 6.62
N GLU A 40 -3.77 -0.03 6.05
CA GLU A 40 -4.26 0.43 4.75
C GLU A 40 -5.49 1.30 4.95
N ILE A 41 -5.56 2.44 4.27
CA ILE A 41 -6.77 3.26 4.21
C ILE A 41 -7.48 2.99 2.88
N ILE A 42 -8.64 2.34 2.94
CA ILE A 42 -9.47 2.05 1.76
C ILE A 42 -10.80 2.78 1.94
N LYS A 43 -11.06 3.76 1.06
CA LYS A 43 -12.23 4.64 1.13
C LYS A 43 -12.40 5.33 2.51
N GLY A 44 -11.28 5.66 3.14
CA GLY A 44 -11.25 6.30 4.45
C GLY A 44 -11.33 5.36 5.64
N HIS A 45 -11.55 4.06 5.44
CA HIS A 45 -11.57 3.08 6.53
C HIS A 45 -10.21 2.40 6.68
N ILE A 46 -9.82 2.14 7.93
CA ILE A 46 -8.58 1.45 8.27
C ILE A 46 -8.76 -0.06 8.15
N PHE A 47 -7.81 -0.71 7.49
CA PHE A 47 -7.67 -2.16 7.43
C PHE A 47 -6.29 -2.55 7.98
N THR A 48 -6.27 -3.56 8.85
CA THR A 48 -5.02 -4.17 9.31
C THR A 48 -4.54 -5.18 8.29
N THR A 49 -3.27 -5.11 7.91
CA THR A 49 -2.67 -6.13 7.07
C THR A 49 -2.28 -7.32 7.94
N SER A 50 -2.76 -8.52 7.62
CA SER A 50 -2.22 -9.74 8.22
C SER A 50 -0.85 -10.05 7.62
N ALA A 51 0.11 -10.47 8.43
CA ALA A 51 1.39 -10.95 7.92
C ALA A 51 1.15 -12.05 6.86
N PRO A 52 1.72 -11.93 5.66
CA PRO A 52 1.41 -12.85 4.56
C PRO A 52 1.91 -14.25 4.90
N ALA A 53 1.00 -15.23 4.84
CA ALA A 53 1.35 -16.62 5.09
C ALA A 53 2.44 -17.12 4.12
N ARG A 54 3.24 -18.11 4.54
CA ARG A 54 4.27 -18.73 3.68
C ARG A 54 3.71 -19.13 2.31
N VAL A 55 2.52 -19.73 2.29
CA VAL A 55 1.84 -20.13 1.04
C VAL A 55 1.52 -18.93 0.16
N HIS A 56 1.09 -17.80 0.73
CA HIS A 56 0.85 -16.57 -0.02
C HIS A 56 2.16 -16.07 -0.67
N GLN A 57 3.26 -16.08 0.08
CA GLN A 57 4.57 -15.68 -0.44
C GLN A 57 5.08 -16.59 -1.56
N GLU A 58 4.85 -17.90 -1.45
CA GLU A 58 5.24 -18.87 -2.49
C GLU A 58 4.49 -18.63 -3.80
N VAL A 59 3.16 -18.52 -3.72
CA VAL A 59 2.33 -18.28 -4.91
C VAL A 59 2.65 -16.92 -5.53
N PHE A 60 2.79 -15.87 -4.70
CA PHE A 60 3.18 -14.55 -5.16
C PHE A 60 4.56 -14.56 -5.84
N GLY A 61 5.53 -15.26 -5.26
CA GLY A 61 6.88 -15.37 -5.81
C GLY A 61 6.91 -15.99 -7.21
N VAL A 62 6.10 -17.03 -7.45
CA VAL A 62 5.98 -17.65 -8.78
C VAL A 62 5.42 -16.67 -9.81
N ILE A 63 4.34 -15.98 -9.47
CA ILE A 63 3.70 -14.98 -10.36
C ILE A 63 4.67 -13.83 -10.64
N PHE A 64 5.29 -13.29 -9.58
CA PHE A 64 6.24 -12.19 -9.66
C PHE A 64 7.43 -12.54 -10.56
N TYR A 65 8.00 -13.74 -10.39
CA TYR A 65 9.15 -14.18 -11.17
C TYR A 65 8.83 -14.31 -12.66
N GLN A 66 7.68 -14.90 -13.00
CA GLN A 66 7.24 -15.02 -14.40
C GLN A 66 7.03 -13.65 -15.04
N LEU A 67 6.36 -12.73 -14.32
CA LEU A 67 6.15 -11.37 -14.80
C LEU A 67 7.48 -10.65 -15.00
N TYR A 68 8.40 -10.76 -14.04
CA TYR A 68 9.72 -10.16 -14.12
C TYR A 68 10.51 -10.65 -15.34
N ASP A 69 10.53 -11.97 -15.60
CA ASP A 69 11.23 -12.55 -16.75
C ASP A 69 10.62 -12.07 -18.09
N LEU A 70 9.29 -11.98 -18.18
CA LEU A 70 8.60 -11.41 -19.33
C LEU A 70 8.99 -9.94 -19.57
N LEU A 71 8.98 -9.12 -18.51
CA LEU A 71 9.32 -7.70 -18.59
C LEU A 71 10.81 -7.48 -18.90
N LYS A 72 11.72 -8.31 -18.38
CA LYS A 72 13.15 -8.19 -18.63
C LYS A 72 13.53 -8.49 -20.08
N LYS A 73 12.82 -9.42 -20.73
CA LYS A 73 13.09 -9.81 -22.13
C LYS A 73 12.74 -8.75 -23.15
N LYS A 74 12.01 -7.69 -22.78
CA LYS A 74 11.72 -6.56 -23.68
C LYS A 74 12.00 -5.23 -22.97
N PRO A 75 12.93 -4.40 -23.49
CA PRO A 75 13.36 -3.18 -22.81
C PRO A 75 12.31 -2.05 -22.80
N ASN A 76 11.21 -2.20 -23.56
CA ASN A 76 10.16 -1.18 -23.66
C ASN A 76 8.82 -1.67 -23.04
N PRO A 77 8.28 -0.99 -22.00
CA PRO A 77 7.05 -1.39 -21.30
C PRO A 77 5.83 -1.55 -22.21
N ILE A 78 5.75 -0.79 -23.30
CA ILE A 78 4.61 -0.78 -24.23
C ILE A 78 4.52 -2.08 -25.06
N ASP A 79 5.66 -2.70 -25.39
CA ASP A 79 5.70 -3.93 -26.20
C ASP A 79 5.47 -5.21 -25.38
N CYS A 80 5.55 -5.11 -24.04
CA CYS A 80 5.19 -6.19 -23.12
C CYS A 80 3.67 -6.35 -23.00
N MET A 81 2.93 -5.25 -22.89
CA MET A 81 1.48 -5.26 -22.67
C MET A 81 0.69 -5.85 -23.86
N ARG A 82 1.22 -5.74 -25.08
CA ARG A 82 0.57 -6.28 -26.30
C ARG A 82 0.56 -7.81 -26.36
N THR A 83 1.51 -8.49 -25.73
CA THR A 83 1.60 -9.96 -25.73
C THR A 83 0.72 -10.61 -24.67
N LEU A 84 0.34 -9.87 -23.62
CA LEU A 84 -0.58 -10.36 -22.57
C LEU A 84 -2.06 -10.33 -22.99
N LEU A 85 -2.40 -9.51 -23.99
CA LEU A 85 -3.77 -9.35 -24.51
C LEU A 85 -4.01 -10.08 -25.84
N SER A 86 -3.03 -10.82 -26.36
CA SER A 86 -3.13 -11.54 -27.64
C SER A 86 -3.50 -13.02 -27.48
N VAL A 87 -4.32 -13.34 -26.49
CA VAL A 87 -5.06 -14.63 -26.41
C VAL A 87 -6.46 -14.42 -26.95
#